data_AF-A0A7S1CX71-F1
#
_entry.id   AF-A0A7S1CX71-F1
#
_cell.length_a   1.000
_cell.length_b   1.000
_cell.length_c   1.000
_cell.angle_alpha   90.00
_cell.angle_beta   90.00
_cell.angle_gamma   90.00
#
_symmetry.space_group_name_H-M   'P 1'
#
loop_
_entity.id
_entity.type
_entity.pdbx_description
1 polymer ?
#
loop_
_entity_poly.entity_id
_entity_poly.type
_entity_poly.pdbx_seq_one_letter_code
_entity_poly.pdbx_strand_id
1 'polypeptide(L)'
;PRSIARSSGNGGITLLFGVPVNSLSRQQMINLEDESKVHHDIYMLSDPWPSGNPADQFSLSQTFEFLHKLQEVQISLKHRCLQSFIVRAETRYVIDFRSLLSLCSSMPTFSTYFGTIVVKLPTSFESRVAGGFSHTFLPPFAYGGFYGFSSDVLDLLLEPLSKQMVLREDIEYEIPNQDLAIGMAFYRRAAVIKNMLYVPG
;
A
#
# COMPACT_ATOMS: atom_id res chain seq x y z
N PRO A 1 5.13 -8.09 -21.51
CA PRO A 1 3.83 -8.71 -21.82
C PRO A 1 2.68 -7.82 -21.32
N ARG A 2 1.98 -7.14 -22.25
CA ARG A 2 0.95 -6.15 -21.93
C ARG A 2 -0.45 -6.80 -22.04
N SER A 3 -1.21 -6.80 -20.96
CA SER A 3 -2.63 -7.12 -20.97
C SER A 3 -3.40 -5.94 -20.37
N ILE A 4 -4.01 -5.13 -21.23
CA ILE A 4 -4.95 -4.08 -20.84
C ILE A 4 -6.31 -4.74 -20.64
N ALA A 5 -6.71 -4.95 -19.38
CA ALA A 5 -8.06 -5.38 -19.07
C ALA A 5 -9.00 -4.16 -19.09
N ARG A 6 -9.78 -4.00 -20.18
CA ARG A 6 -10.97 -3.15 -20.17
C ARG A 6 -12.17 -4.03 -19.85
N SER A 7 -12.67 -3.94 -18.62
CA SER A 7 -13.95 -4.53 -18.21
C SER A 7 -15.10 -3.66 -18.72
N SER A 8 -16.03 -4.27 -19.46
CA SER A 8 -17.22 -3.64 -20.05
C SER A 8 -18.46 -3.73 -19.16
N GLY A 9 -18.32 -3.74 -17.83
CA GLY A 9 -19.46 -3.74 -16.91
C GLY A 9 -19.17 -2.97 -15.64
N ASN A 10 -19.92 -1.89 -15.39
CA ASN A 10 -20.15 -1.10 -14.15
C ASN A 10 -19.05 -0.95 -13.07
N GLY A 11 -17.80 -1.35 -13.34
CA GLY A 11 -16.64 -1.26 -12.47
C GLY A 11 -15.41 -1.03 -13.34
N GLY A 12 -14.79 0.13 -13.16
CA GLY A 12 -13.54 0.49 -13.82
C GLY A 12 -12.35 0.10 -12.96
N ILE A 13 -11.26 -0.33 -13.60
CA ILE A 13 -9.96 -0.49 -12.95
C ILE A 13 -9.08 0.65 -13.44
N THR A 14 -8.49 1.38 -12.49
CA THR A 14 -7.43 2.34 -12.76
C THR A 14 -6.13 1.74 -12.24
N LEU A 15 -5.14 1.60 -13.13
CA LEU A 15 -3.80 1.16 -12.76
C LEU A 15 -2.92 2.38 -12.60
N LEU A 16 -2.11 2.39 -11.55
CA LEU A 16 -1.14 3.45 -11.28
C LEU A 16 0.18 2.80 -10.85
N PHE A 17 1.28 3.33 -11.36
CA PHE A 17 2.62 2.84 -11.12
C PHE A 17 3.43 3.92 -10.39
N GLY A 18 3.81 3.64 -9.15
CA GLY A 18 4.81 4.44 -8.43
C GLY A 18 6.21 3.96 -8.82
N VAL A 19 7.08 4.87 -9.26
CA VAL A 19 8.44 4.55 -9.69
C VAL A 19 9.46 5.41 -8.92
N PRO A 20 10.35 4.81 -8.13
CA PRO A 20 11.31 5.54 -7.31
C PRO A 20 12.49 6.05 -8.16
N VAL A 21 12.64 7.37 -8.26
CA VAL A 21 13.61 8.01 -9.20
C VAL A 21 15.06 7.80 -8.81
N ASN A 22 15.35 7.63 -7.52
CA ASN A 22 16.69 7.39 -6.98
C ASN A 22 17.32 6.07 -7.46
N SER A 23 16.52 5.14 -8.00
CA SER A 23 16.98 3.86 -8.55
C SER A 23 17.27 3.89 -10.05
N LEU A 24 17.02 5.01 -10.74
CA LEU A 24 17.01 5.10 -12.20
C LEU A 24 18.21 5.85 -12.77
N SER A 25 18.71 5.36 -13.90
CA SER A 25 19.62 6.15 -14.74
C SER A 25 18.88 7.31 -15.42
N ARG A 26 19.63 8.34 -15.83
CA ARG A 26 19.09 9.50 -16.55
C ARG A 26 18.28 9.13 -17.80
N GLN A 27 18.74 8.13 -18.55
CA GLN A 27 18.01 7.68 -19.75
C GLN A 27 16.70 6.98 -19.39
N GLN A 28 16.67 6.19 -18.31
CA GLN A 28 15.43 5.55 -17.84
C GLN A 28 14.42 6.59 -17.36
N MET A 29 14.87 7.65 -16.67
CA MET A 29 13.99 8.76 -16.27
C MET A 29 13.35 9.44 -17.47
N ILE A 30 14.13 9.78 -18.51
CA ILE A 30 13.59 10.39 -19.75
C ILE A 30 12.54 9.47 -20.40
N ASN A 31 12.84 8.17 -20.51
CA ASN A 31 11.91 7.22 -21.12
C ASN A 31 10.60 7.12 -20.33
N LEU A 32 10.67 7.13 -19.00
CA LEU A 32 9.50 7.08 -18.12
C LEU A 32 8.71 8.39 -18.11
N GLU A 33 9.37 9.55 -18.24
CA GLU A 33 8.69 10.83 -18.44
C GLU A 33 7.87 10.84 -19.73
N ASP A 34 8.44 10.31 -20.81
CA ASP A 34 7.74 10.21 -22.09
C ASP A 34 6.59 9.19 -22.02
N GLU A 35 6.76 8.06 -21.33
CA GLU A 35 5.69 7.09 -21.10
C GLU A 35 4.56 7.68 -20.23
N SER A 36 4.92 8.41 -19.16
CA SER A 36 3.97 9.10 -18.27
C SER A 36 3.11 10.13 -19.01
N LYS A 37 3.69 10.88 -19.96
CA LYS A 37 2.94 11.83 -20.82
C LYS A 37 1.90 11.14 -21.71
N VAL A 38 2.14 9.90 -22.11
CA VAL A 38 1.25 9.15 -23.01
C VAL A 38 0.16 8.42 -22.24
N HIS A 39 0.51 7.82 -21.10
CA HIS A 39 -0.39 6.91 -20.39
C HIS A 39 -1.03 7.51 -19.14
N HIS A 40 -0.46 8.58 -18.58
CA HIS A 40 -0.96 9.28 -17.37
C HIS A 40 -1.15 8.36 -16.14
N ASP A 41 -0.45 7.23 -16.09
CA ASP A 41 -0.54 6.21 -15.05
C ASP A 41 0.78 6.01 -14.29
N ILE A 42 1.85 6.71 -14.67
CA ILE A 42 3.18 6.63 -14.04
C ILE A 42 3.44 7.86 -13.17
N TYR A 43 3.71 7.63 -11.90
CA TYR A 43 4.11 8.63 -10.92
C TYR A 43 5.57 8.39 -10.51
N MET A 44 6.41 9.37 -10.83
CA MET A 44 7.80 9.39 -10.38
C MET A 44 7.85 9.88 -8.93
N LEU A 45 8.42 9.06 -8.05
CA LEU A 45 8.48 9.30 -6.61
C LEU A 45 9.88 9.72 -6.21
N SER A 46 9.97 10.83 -5.51
CA SER A 46 11.23 11.37 -5.01
C SER A 46 11.43 10.96 -3.56
N ASP A 47 12.54 10.27 -3.26
CA ASP A 47 12.87 10.04 -1.87
C ASP A 47 13.57 11.27 -1.29
N PRO A 48 13.03 11.91 -0.24
CA PRO A 48 13.79 12.91 0.48
C PRO A 48 15.00 12.28 1.20
N TRP A 49 14.95 10.98 1.51
CA TRP A 49 15.97 10.32 2.33
C TRP A 49 16.69 9.22 1.55
N PRO A 50 18.02 9.13 1.60
CA PRO A 50 18.70 7.98 1.03
C PRO A 50 18.30 6.74 1.85
N SER A 51 17.57 5.81 1.24
CA SER A 51 17.20 4.54 1.86
C SER A 51 18.45 3.87 2.45
N GLY A 52 18.49 3.67 3.77
CA GLY A 52 19.63 3.07 4.46
C GLY A 52 19.86 1.59 4.12
N ASN A 53 18.90 0.96 3.43
CA ASN A 53 18.97 -0.43 2.99
C ASN A 53 18.87 -0.53 1.45
N PRO A 54 19.96 -0.88 0.74
CA PRO A 54 19.96 -1.01 -0.72
C PRO A 54 19.12 -2.17 -1.26
N ALA A 55 18.58 -3.05 -0.39
CA ALA A 55 17.66 -4.12 -0.77
C ALA A 55 16.19 -3.66 -0.88
N ASP A 56 15.83 -2.53 -0.24
CA ASP A 56 14.48 -2.01 -0.27
C ASP A 56 14.33 -1.13 -1.51
N GLN A 57 13.65 -1.67 -2.53
CA GLN A 57 13.42 -0.95 -3.79
C GLN A 57 12.48 0.25 -3.64
N PHE A 58 11.81 0.37 -2.50
CA PHE A 58 10.82 1.41 -2.22
C PHE A 58 10.93 1.75 -0.74
N SER A 59 11.05 3.02 -0.38
CA SER A 59 11.07 3.46 1.02
C SER A 59 9.65 3.68 1.57
N LEU A 60 9.52 3.77 2.90
CA LEU A 60 8.22 4.04 3.50
C LEU A 60 7.74 5.46 3.18
N SER A 61 8.65 6.43 3.12
CA SER A 61 8.38 7.80 2.65
C SER A 61 7.72 7.81 1.26
N GLN A 62 8.31 7.10 0.29
CA GLN A 62 7.78 6.95 -1.08
C GLN A 62 6.43 6.26 -1.10
N THR A 63 6.21 5.29 -0.20
CA THR A 63 4.89 4.64 -0.06
C THR A 63 3.83 5.65 0.34
N PHE A 64 4.09 6.49 1.35
CA PHE A 64 3.16 7.54 1.77
C PHE A 64 2.96 8.62 0.72
N GLU A 65 4.02 9.02 -0.01
CA GLU A 65 3.90 9.93 -1.15
C GLU A 65 2.95 9.37 -2.22
N PHE A 66 3.11 8.08 -2.56
CA PHE A 66 2.24 7.43 -3.54
C PHE A 66 0.80 7.27 -3.04
N LEU A 67 0.61 6.99 -1.74
CA LEU A 67 -0.72 6.94 -1.12
C LEU A 67 -1.44 8.30 -1.17
N HIS A 68 -0.72 9.41 -0.98
CA HIS A 68 -1.30 10.75 -1.19
C HIS A 68 -1.74 10.97 -2.64
N LYS A 69 -0.97 10.50 -3.63
CA LYS A 69 -1.40 10.54 -5.05
C LYS A 69 -2.62 9.67 -5.32
N LEU A 70 -2.71 8.49 -4.70
CA LEU A 70 -3.90 7.66 -4.77
C LEU A 70 -5.13 8.37 -4.18
N GLN A 71 -4.96 9.15 -3.10
CA GLN A 71 -6.04 9.95 -2.51
C GLN A 71 -6.52 11.04 -3.47
N GLU A 72 -5.62 11.76 -4.13
CA GLU A 72 -5.98 12.77 -5.15
C GLU A 72 -6.82 12.15 -6.28
N VAL A 73 -6.38 10.98 -6.79
CA VAL A 73 -7.12 10.24 -7.82
C VAL A 73 -8.47 9.77 -7.30
N GLN A 74 -8.53 9.19 -6.10
CA GLN A 74 -9.78 8.78 -5.46
C GLN A 74 -10.78 9.95 -5.36
N ILE A 75 -10.34 11.12 -4.91
CA ILE A 75 -11.17 12.31 -4.79
C ILE A 75 -11.72 12.71 -6.16
N SER A 76 -10.89 12.72 -7.19
CA SER A 76 -11.31 13.04 -8.57
C SER A 76 -12.36 12.08 -9.13
N LEU A 77 -12.33 10.81 -8.68
CA LEU A 77 -13.22 9.75 -9.11
C LEU A 77 -14.45 9.56 -8.20
N LYS A 78 -14.51 10.24 -7.05
CA LYS A 78 -15.55 10.05 -6.02
C LYS A 78 -16.98 10.28 -6.54
N HIS A 79 -17.15 11.14 -7.55
CA HIS A 79 -18.45 11.39 -8.19
C HIS A 79 -18.88 10.28 -9.16
N ARG A 80 -17.97 9.38 -9.54
CA ARG A 80 -18.18 8.33 -10.56
C ARG A 80 -18.18 6.92 -9.99
N CYS A 81 -17.62 6.71 -8.79
CA CYS A 81 -17.50 5.41 -8.15
C CYS A 81 -18.18 5.43 -6.78
N LEU A 82 -19.28 4.67 -6.64
CA LEU A 82 -19.97 4.46 -5.35
C LEU A 82 -19.18 3.55 -4.40
N GLN A 83 -18.29 2.73 -4.96
CA GLN A 83 -17.44 1.79 -4.23
C GLN A 83 -16.04 1.88 -4.81
N SER A 84 -15.04 2.04 -3.95
CA SER A 84 -13.64 2.06 -4.38
C SER A 84 -12.77 1.33 -3.37
N PHE A 85 -11.95 0.45 -3.91
CA PHE A 85 -10.87 -0.22 -3.21
C PHE A 85 -9.56 0.17 -3.85
N ILE A 86 -8.53 0.30 -3.03
CA ILE A 86 -7.16 0.50 -3.46
C ILE A 86 -6.44 -0.81 -3.23
N VAL A 87 -5.78 -1.30 -4.27
CA VAL A 87 -5.05 -2.56 -4.24
C VAL A 87 -3.60 -2.26 -4.55
N ARG A 88 -2.72 -2.61 -3.62
CA ARG A 88 -1.29 -2.63 -3.84
C ARG A 88 -0.92 -4.03 -4.33
N ALA A 89 -0.21 -4.07 -5.45
CA ALA A 89 0.41 -5.27 -5.97
C ALA A 89 1.84 -4.94 -6.40
N GLU A 90 2.80 -5.79 -6.05
CA GLU A 90 4.13 -5.71 -6.65
C GLU A 90 4.07 -6.09 -8.12
N THR A 91 4.95 -5.52 -8.94
CA THR A 91 4.95 -5.68 -10.40
C THR A 91 5.25 -7.11 -10.87
N ARG A 92 5.75 -7.98 -9.98
CA ARG A 92 6.01 -9.39 -10.26
C ARG A 92 4.78 -10.29 -10.16
N TYR A 93 3.66 -9.79 -9.62
CA TYR A 93 2.43 -10.56 -9.51
C TYR A 93 1.63 -10.53 -10.81
N VAL A 94 1.04 -11.68 -11.15
CA VAL A 94 0.03 -11.78 -12.21
C VAL A 94 -1.34 -11.55 -11.57
N ILE A 95 -2.01 -10.46 -11.96
CA ILE A 95 -3.31 -10.10 -11.40
C ILE A 95 -4.41 -10.54 -12.37
N ASP A 96 -5.27 -11.46 -11.93
CA ASP A 96 -6.54 -11.71 -12.60
C ASP A 96 -7.58 -10.65 -12.20
N PHE A 97 -7.72 -9.64 -13.07
CA PHE A 97 -8.64 -8.53 -12.88
C PHE A 97 -10.11 -8.95 -12.75
N ARG A 98 -10.52 -10.06 -13.37
CA ARG A 98 -11.90 -10.54 -13.25
C ARG A 98 -12.16 -11.08 -11.84
N SER A 99 -11.23 -11.89 -11.34
CA SER A 99 -11.29 -12.41 -9.97
C SER A 99 -11.19 -11.27 -8.94
N LEU A 100 -10.32 -10.29 -9.18
CA LEU A 100 -10.19 -9.11 -8.32
C LEU A 100 -11.49 -8.29 -8.26
N LEU A 101 -12.11 -8.01 -9.41
CA LEU A 101 -13.38 -7.27 -9.43
C LEU A 101 -14.50 -8.05 -8.73
N SER A 102 -14.58 -9.37 -8.97
CA SER A 102 -15.54 -10.24 -8.28
C SER A 102 -15.34 -10.20 -6.77
N LEU A 103 -14.09 -10.30 -6.32
CA LEU A 103 -13.71 -10.23 -4.91
C LEU A 103 -14.15 -8.89 -4.30
N CYS A 104 -13.73 -7.77 -4.88
CA CYS A 104 -14.08 -6.43 -4.39
C CYS A 104 -15.60 -6.20 -4.37
N SER A 105 -16.34 -6.71 -5.36
CA SER A 105 -17.81 -6.57 -5.40
C SER A 105 -18.54 -7.34 -4.30
N SER A 106 -17.89 -8.35 -3.71
CA SER A 106 -18.44 -9.17 -2.62
C SER A 106 -18.07 -8.65 -1.22
N MET A 107 -17.14 -7.69 -1.14
CA MET A 107 -16.62 -7.18 0.13
C MET A 107 -17.45 -6.02 0.67
N PRO A 108 -17.47 -5.82 2.00
CA PRO A 108 -17.96 -4.58 2.59
C PRO A 108 -17.18 -3.38 2.04
N THR A 109 -17.90 -2.32 1.69
CA THR A 109 -17.34 -1.15 0.98
C THR A 109 -16.60 -0.18 1.87
N PHE A 110 -16.76 -0.31 3.19
CA PHE A 110 -16.19 0.57 4.19
C PHE A 110 -15.41 -0.25 5.21
N SER A 111 -14.37 0.38 5.76
CA SER A 111 -13.62 -0.16 6.89
C SER A 111 -13.04 -1.54 6.62
N THR A 112 -12.62 -1.78 5.36
CA THR A 112 -12.15 -3.07 4.88
C THR A 112 -10.66 -3.01 4.59
N TYR A 113 -9.92 -3.99 5.10
CA TYR A 113 -8.52 -4.22 4.81
C TYR A 113 -8.33 -5.71 4.52
N PHE A 114 -7.68 -6.06 3.43
CA PHE A 114 -7.61 -7.43 2.95
C PHE A 114 -6.26 -7.78 2.33
N GLY A 115 -5.93 -9.07 2.36
CA GLY A 115 -4.71 -9.64 1.80
C GLY A 115 -4.32 -10.91 2.54
N THR A 116 -3.08 -11.36 2.40
CA THR A 116 -2.56 -12.47 3.22
C THR A 116 -2.29 -11.93 4.63
N ILE A 117 -3.33 -11.86 5.46
CA ILE A 117 -3.26 -11.32 6.82
C ILE A 117 -2.47 -12.27 7.71
N VAL A 118 -1.39 -11.74 8.30
CA VAL A 118 -0.57 -12.42 9.29
C VAL A 118 -0.95 -11.92 10.66
N VAL A 119 -1.30 -12.85 11.55
CA VAL A 119 -1.48 -12.59 12.97
C VAL A 119 -0.33 -13.26 13.71
N LYS A 120 0.62 -12.47 14.22
CA LYS A 120 1.67 -13.00 15.09
C LYS A 120 1.10 -13.14 16.50
N LEU A 121 0.75 -14.37 16.85
CA LEU A 121 0.47 -14.72 18.23
C LEU A 121 1.79 -14.72 19.02
N PRO A 122 1.79 -14.30 20.29
CA PRO A 122 2.97 -14.36 21.13
C PRO A 122 3.45 -15.81 21.23
N THR A 123 4.59 -16.12 20.62
CA THR A 123 5.29 -17.38 20.85
C THR A 123 5.88 -17.36 22.26
N SER A 124 5.81 -18.48 22.97
CA SER A 124 6.25 -18.63 24.36
C SER A 124 7.64 -18.02 24.62
N PHE A 125 7.77 -17.42 25.82
CA PHE A 125 8.84 -16.55 26.33
C PHE A 125 10.27 -17.12 26.39
N GLU A 126 10.78 -17.79 25.37
CA GLU A 126 12.11 -18.44 25.44
C GLU A 126 13.29 -17.52 25.09
N SER A 127 13.04 -16.28 24.66
CA SER A 127 14.10 -15.34 24.29
C SER A 127 13.84 -13.97 24.90
N ARG A 128 14.26 -13.78 26.15
CA ARG A 128 14.34 -12.46 26.82
C ARG A 128 15.56 -11.69 26.34
N VAL A 129 15.66 -11.43 25.04
CA VAL A 129 16.60 -10.42 24.54
C VAL A 129 15.92 -9.07 24.76
N ALA A 130 16.60 -8.15 25.48
CA ALA A 130 16.12 -6.77 25.63
C ALA A 130 15.96 -6.15 24.23
N GLY A 131 14.70 -5.89 23.83
CA GLY A 131 14.33 -5.49 22.46
C GLY A 131 13.40 -6.49 21.73
N GLY A 132 13.29 -7.74 22.19
CA GLY A 132 12.41 -8.76 21.59
C GLY A 132 10.93 -8.65 21.99
N PHE A 133 10.63 -8.01 23.12
CA PHE A 133 9.27 -7.92 23.66
C PHE A 133 8.31 -7.08 22.80
N SER A 134 8.86 -6.12 22.03
CA SER A 134 8.09 -5.30 21.08
C SER A 134 7.63 -6.09 19.84
N HIS A 135 8.25 -7.22 19.53
CA HIS A 135 7.85 -8.09 18.42
C HIS A 135 6.76 -9.11 18.82
N THR A 136 6.46 -9.23 20.11
CA THR A 136 5.54 -10.22 20.67
C THR A 136 4.06 -9.83 20.49
N PHE A 137 3.79 -8.56 20.18
CA PHE A 137 2.44 -8.01 19.96
C PHE A 137 2.43 -7.11 18.72
N LEU A 138 2.61 -7.72 17.54
CA LEU A 138 2.43 -6.99 16.29
C LEU A 138 0.94 -7.01 15.91
N PRO A 139 0.37 -5.87 15.46
CA PRO A 139 -0.98 -5.85 14.93
C PRO A 139 -1.07 -6.80 13.74
N PRO A 140 -2.26 -7.34 13.45
CA PRO A 140 -2.48 -8.01 12.18
C PRO A 140 -2.13 -7.09 11.00
N PHE A 141 -1.40 -7.63 10.04
CA PHE A 141 -0.99 -6.90 8.84
C PHE A 141 -1.02 -7.83 7.63
N ALA A 142 -1.30 -7.29 6.45
CA ALA A 142 -1.20 -8.05 5.21
C ALA A 142 0.26 -8.13 4.78
N TYR A 143 0.72 -9.33 4.41
CA TYR A 143 2.07 -9.60 3.95
C TYR A 143 2.08 -10.11 2.51
N GLY A 144 3.20 -9.93 1.82
CA GLY A 144 3.49 -10.69 0.60
C GLY A 144 3.14 -9.95 -0.67
N GLY A 145 3.19 -8.62 -0.67
CA GLY A 145 3.19 -7.85 -1.92
C GLY A 145 1.84 -7.73 -2.63
N PHE A 146 0.77 -8.37 -2.13
CA PHE A 146 -0.60 -8.19 -2.61
C PHE A 146 -1.56 -7.95 -1.42
N TYR A 147 -2.13 -6.76 -1.35
CA TYR A 147 -3.15 -6.40 -0.36
C TYR A 147 -3.96 -5.21 -0.84
N GLY A 148 -5.09 -4.96 -0.19
CA GLY A 148 -5.89 -3.78 -0.49
C GLY A 148 -6.73 -3.31 0.67
N PHE A 149 -7.34 -2.15 0.50
CA PHE A 149 -8.19 -1.52 1.50
C PHE A 149 -9.26 -0.65 0.85
N SER A 150 -10.36 -0.43 1.57
CA SER A 150 -11.40 0.49 1.15
C SER A 150 -10.93 1.94 1.21
N SER A 151 -11.60 2.79 0.46
CA SER A 151 -11.22 4.19 0.29
C SER A 151 -11.16 5.00 1.60
N ASP A 152 -12.03 4.70 2.56
CA ASP A 152 -12.02 5.31 3.90
C ASP A 152 -10.81 4.90 4.74
N VAL A 153 -10.28 3.69 4.50
CA VAL A 153 -9.07 3.21 5.18
C VAL A 153 -7.82 3.92 4.64
N LEU A 154 -7.82 4.36 3.37
CA LEU A 154 -6.76 5.25 2.87
C LEU A 154 -6.75 6.57 3.66
N ASP A 155 -7.91 7.19 3.84
CA ASP A 155 -8.02 8.47 4.54
C ASP A 155 -7.49 8.34 5.97
N LEU A 156 -7.79 7.24 6.66
CA LEU A 156 -7.24 6.92 7.98
C LEU A 156 -5.73 6.74 7.98
N LEU A 157 -5.18 6.07 6.96
CA LEU A 157 -3.75 5.83 6.84
C LEU A 157 -2.97 7.13 6.70
N LEU A 158 -3.54 8.08 5.96
CA LEU A 158 -2.94 9.39 5.68
C LEU A 158 -3.17 10.42 6.79
N GLU A 159 -3.94 10.09 7.84
CA GLU A 159 -4.04 10.96 9.02
C GLU A 159 -2.65 11.20 9.64
N PRO A 160 -2.35 12.42 10.13
CA PRO A 160 -1.05 12.73 10.72
C PRO A 160 -0.64 11.77 11.84
N LEU A 161 -1.60 11.35 12.67
CA LEU A 161 -1.37 10.42 13.78
C LEU A 161 -0.94 9.02 13.29
N SER A 162 -1.55 8.51 12.22
CA SER A 162 -1.22 7.21 11.64
C SER A 162 0.16 7.23 11.00
N LYS A 163 0.46 8.28 10.23
CA LYS A 163 1.78 8.48 9.59
C LYS A 163 2.90 8.59 10.63
N GLN A 164 2.75 9.44 11.64
CA GLN A 164 3.76 9.68 12.68
C GLN A 164 4.13 8.44 13.51
N MET A 165 3.31 7.39 13.52
CA MET A 165 3.64 6.14 14.21
C MET A 165 4.72 5.33 13.51
N VAL A 166 4.84 5.49 12.19
CA VAL A 166 5.62 4.59 11.35
C VAL A 166 6.66 5.33 10.52
N LEU A 167 6.47 6.63 10.32
CA LEU A 167 7.35 7.53 9.62
C LEU A 167 7.40 8.86 10.37
N ARG A 168 8.58 9.22 10.87
CA ARG A 168 8.84 10.47 11.58
C ARG A 168 9.94 11.27 10.92
N GLU A 169 9.50 12.21 10.10
CA GLU A 169 10.37 13.07 9.30
C GLU A 169 11.30 13.96 10.16
N ASP A 170 10.90 14.26 11.39
CA ASP A 170 11.64 15.16 12.28
C ASP A 170 12.86 14.53 12.95
N ILE A 171 12.95 13.19 12.96
CA ILE A 171 14.04 12.44 13.62
C ILE A 171 14.65 11.36 12.73
N GLU A 172 14.45 11.44 11.42
CA GLU A 172 15.03 10.47 10.48
C GLU A 172 14.65 9.00 10.75
N TYR A 173 13.39 8.76 11.15
CA TYR A 173 12.92 7.42 11.54
C TYR A 173 11.81 6.87 10.62
N GLU A 174 11.99 5.63 10.17
CA GLU A 174 10.95 4.83 9.51
C GLU A 174 10.97 3.37 9.98
N ILE A 175 9.81 2.71 9.95
CA ILE A 175 9.73 1.25 10.12
C ILE A 175 10.25 0.57 8.84
N PRO A 176 11.30 -0.27 8.90
CA PRO A 176 11.93 -0.82 7.69
C PRO A 176 11.02 -1.70 6.83
N ASN A 177 10.10 -2.45 7.44
CA ASN A 177 9.18 -3.31 6.71
C ASN A 177 7.89 -2.56 6.39
N GLN A 178 7.65 -2.27 5.11
CA GLN A 178 6.48 -1.51 4.64
C GLN A 178 5.14 -2.18 4.99
N ASP A 179 5.01 -3.48 4.74
CA ASP A 179 3.78 -4.24 5.01
C ASP A 179 3.42 -4.14 6.50
N LEU A 180 4.43 -4.29 7.37
CA LEU A 180 4.30 -4.10 8.80
C LEU A 180 3.99 -2.64 9.17
N ALA A 181 4.64 -1.67 8.53
CA ALA A 181 4.40 -0.25 8.76
C ALA A 181 2.94 0.11 8.47
N ILE A 182 2.35 -0.39 7.38
CA ILE A 182 0.95 -0.18 7.05
C ILE A 182 0.04 -0.77 8.14
N GLY A 183 0.30 -2.00 8.59
CA GLY A 183 -0.44 -2.60 9.71
C GLY A 183 -0.30 -1.84 11.03
N MET A 184 0.91 -1.33 11.33
CA MET A 184 1.20 -0.52 12.51
C MET A 184 0.51 0.84 12.47
N ALA A 185 0.44 1.48 11.31
CA ALA A 185 -0.27 2.75 11.12
C ALA A 185 -1.77 2.60 11.46
N PHE A 186 -2.35 1.43 11.23
CA PHE A 186 -3.72 1.14 11.62
C PHE A 186 -3.90 0.84 13.11
N TYR A 187 -2.87 0.43 13.85
CA TYR A 187 -3.05 -0.19 15.18
C TYR A 187 -3.79 0.69 16.20
N ARG A 188 -3.44 1.98 16.31
CA ARG A 188 -4.14 2.91 17.23
C ARG A 188 -5.55 3.25 16.78
N ARG A 189 -5.91 2.91 15.55
CA ARG A 189 -7.23 3.06 14.94
C ARG A 189 -7.84 1.72 14.56
N ALA A 190 -7.37 0.60 15.13
CA ALA A 190 -7.82 -0.74 14.74
C ALA A 190 -9.34 -0.93 14.90
N ALA A 191 -9.95 -0.22 15.86
CA ALA A 191 -11.40 -0.19 16.04
C ALA A 191 -12.18 0.36 14.84
N VAL A 192 -11.52 1.10 13.93
CA VAL A 192 -12.12 1.64 12.72
C VAL A 192 -12.11 0.63 11.58
N ILE A 193 -11.10 -0.26 11.50
CA ILE A 193 -11.07 -1.36 10.53
C ILE A 193 -11.95 -2.50 11.06
N LYS A 194 -13.18 -2.58 10.56
CA LYS A 194 -14.17 -3.58 10.99
C LYS A 194 -14.03 -4.90 10.25
N ASN A 195 -13.55 -4.86 9.01
CA ASN A 195 -13.50 -6.00 8.11
C ASN A 195 -12.05 -6.28 7.73
N MET A 196 -11.38 -7.10 8.52
CA MET A 196 -10.05 -7.59 8.18
C MET A 196 -10.19 -8.97 7.53
N LEU A 197 -9.95 -9.03 6.21
CA LEU A 197 -10.27 -10.20 5.40
C LEU A 197 -9.01 -10.91 4.93
N TYR A 198 -8.91 -12.19 5.24
CA TYR A 198 -7.88 -13.05 4.68
C TYR A 198 -8.21 -13.38 3.22
N VAL A 199 -7.32 -12.98 2.32
CA VAL A 199 -7.35 -13.31 0.90
C VAL A 199 -6.02 -13.99 0.58
N PRO A 200 -6.04 -15.29 0.21
CA PRO A 200 -4.82 -15.98 -0.17
C PRO A 200 -4.22 -15.33 -1.42
N GLY A 201 -2.91 -15.05 -1.36
CA GLY A 201 -2.13 -14.53 -2.49
C GLY A 201 -1.79 -15.57 -3.53
#